data_AF-A0A7V0ZB59-F1
#
_entry.id   AF-A0A7V0ZB59-F1
#
_cell.length_a   1.000
_cell.length_b   1.000
_cell.length_c   1.000
_cell.angle_alpha   90.00
_cell.angle_beta   90.00
_cell.angle_gamma   90.00
#
_symmetry.space_group_name_H-M   'P 1'
#
loop_
_entity.id
_entity.type
_entity.pdbx_description
1 polymer ?
#
loop_
_entity_poly.entity_id
_entity_poly.type
_entity_poly.pdbx_seq_one_letter_code
_entity_poly.pdbx_strand_id
1 'polypeptide(L)'
;MKQVLIALVLLFATPPLLWADQIIDTRGLPYDGVVKNYRDFTVFLQVGGTGELIKKKLWQIRRMEIAGNGAFNQAEQLLEKKKFTEAIVSYDKAHRAARTKAAWIKTMIRDRRYGALVAAGKIKRAVEDWLE
;
A
#
# COMPACT_ATOMS: atom_id res chain seq x y z
N MET A 1 1.56 40.44 47.71
CA MET A 1 2.82 40.10 47.00
C MET A 1 2.72 38.69 46.41
N LYS A 2 2.62 38.65 45.07
CA LYS A 2 2.90 37.57 44.10
C LYS A 2 2.78 36.10 44.56
N GLN A 3 1.67 35.45 44.18
CA GLN A 3 1.61 33.99 44.01
C GLN A 3 2.30 33.61 42.69
N VAL A 4 3.30 32.73 42.76
CA VAL A 4 4.02 32.19 41.61
C VAL A 4 3.19 31.04 41.04
N LEU A 5 2.59 31.25 39.86
CA LEU A 5 1.92 30.18 39.11
C LEU A 5 3.00 29.32 38.45
N ILE A 6 3.13 28.08 38.92
CA ILE A 6 3.99 27.06 38.30
C ILE A 6 3.24 26.54 37.06
N ALA A 7 3.74 26.89 35.88
CA ALA A 7 3.26 26.34 34.61
C ALA A 7 3.80 24.91 34.45
N LEU A 8 2.94 23.92 34.64
CA LEU A 8 3.20 22.52 34.33
C LEU A 8 3.15 22.35 32.81
N VAL A 9 4.31 22.30 32.17
CA VAL A 9 4.44 21.97 30.74
C VAL A 9 4.18 20.46 30.59
N LEU A 10 2.95 20.10 30.22
CA LEU A 10 2.60 18.76 29.75
C LEU A 10 3.30 18.53 28.40
N LEU A 11 4.47 17.87 28.47
CA LEU A 11 5.12 17.27 27.31
C LEU A 11 4.22 16.14 26.81
N PHE A 12 3.31 16.42 25.89
CA PHE A 12 2.65 15.37 25.12
C PHE A 12 3.71 14.73 24.24
N ALA A 13 4.23 13.58 24.69
CA ALA A 13 4.93 12.65 23.82
C ALA A 13 3.94 12.24 22.71
N THR A 14 3.98 12.95 21.59
CA THR A 14 3.31 12.48 20.38
C THR A 14 3.98 11.17 20.01
N PRO A 15 3.26 10.04 20.01
CA PRO A 15 3.85 8.81 19.50
C PRO A 15 4.35 9.11 18.08
N PRO A 16 5.53 8.62 17.69
CA PRO A 16 6.00 8.80 16.33
C PRO A 16 4.89 8.33 15.40
N LEU A 17 4.51 9.18 14.45
CA LEU A 17 3.62 8.83 13.35
C LEU A 17 4.24 7.60 12.67
N LEU A 18 3.86 6.40 13.11
CA LEU A 18 4.09 5.18 12.37
C LEU A 18 3.38 5.44 11.05
N TRP A 19 4.14 5.59 9.98
CA TRP A 19 3.60 5.84 8.65
C TRP A 19 2.56 4.75 8.39
N ALA A 20 1.30 5.15 8.33
CA ALA A 20 0.20 4.24 8.07
C ALA A 20 0.29 3.78 6.60
N ASP A 21 -0.16 2.56 6.34
CA ASP A 21 -0.50 2.17 4.97
C ASP A 21 -1.70 3.02 4.51
N GLN A 22 -1.78 3.27 3.21
CA GLN A 22 -2.87 4.03 2.61
C GLN A 22 -3.46 3.29 1.43
N ILE A 23 -4.79 3.27 1.34
CA ILE A 23 -5.54 2.83 0.16
C ILE A 23 -6.33 4.01 -0.37
N ILE A 24 -6.17 4.33 -1.64
CA ILE A 24 -7.01 5.30 -2.34
C ILE A 24 -7.90 4.53 -3.31
N ASP A 25 -9.21 4.62 -3.10
CA ASP A 25 -10.17 3.94 -3.98
C ASP A 25 -10.31 4.64 -5.34
N THR A 26 -11.02 4.01 -6.27
CA THR A 26 -11.26 4.57 -7.61
C THR A 26 -12.07 5.86 -7.62
N ARG A 27 -12.78 6.17 -6.53
CA ARG A 27 -13.49 7.45 -6.33
C ARG A 27 -12.57 8.51 -5.71
N GLY A 28 -11.32 8.17 -5.40
CA GLY A 28 -10.34 9.06 -4.79
C GLY A 28 -10.46 9.19 -3.28
N LEU A 29 -11.26 8.34 -2.62
CA LEU A 29 -11.38 8.36 -1.16
C LEU A 29 -10.16 7.68 -0.52
N PRO A 30 -9.41 8.39 0.34
CA PRO A 30 -8.29 7.80 1.06
C PRO A 30 -8.77 7.03 2.30
N TYR A 31 -8.09 5.93 2.59
CA TYR A 31 -8.24 5.12 3.79
C TYR A 31 -6.86 4.87 4.37
N ASP A 32 -6.57 5.47 5.53
CA ASP A 32 -5.31 5.28 6.26
C ASP A 32 -5.46 4.18 7.30
N GLY A 33 -4.44 3.33 7.45
CA GLY A 33 -4.49 2.20 8.39
C GLY A 33 -3.30 1.26 8.31
N VAL A 34 -3.54 -0.01 8.60
CA VAL A 34 -2.56 -1.09 8.45
C VAL A 34 -3.16 -2.19 7.61
N VAL A 35 -2.52 -2.51 6.48
CA VAL A 35 -2.92 -3.64 5.64
C VAL A 35 -2.53 -4.91 6.36
N LYS A 36 -3.53 -5.68 6.77
CA LYS A 36 -3.34 -6.92 7.54
C LYS A 36 -3.14 -8.13 6.66
N ASN A 37 -3.79 -8.13 5.50
CA ASN A 37 -3.80 -9.30 4.63
C ASN A 37 -4.19 -8.95 3.20
N TYR A 38 -3.90 -9.88 2.29
CA TYR A 38 -4.38 -9.91 0.92
C TYR A 38 -4.73 -11.32 0.50
N ARG A 39 -5.94 -11.52 -0.03
CA ARG A 39 -6.42 -12.82 -0.53
C ARG A 39 -7.56 -12.62 -1.54
N ASP A 40 -7.62 -13.45 -2.58
CA ASP A 40 -8.71 -13.47 -3.57
C ASP A 40 -9.00 -12.06 -4.14
N PHE A 41 -7.93 -11.38 -4.55
CA PHE A 41 -7.95 -9.99 -5.02
C PHE A 41 -8.58 -8.99 -4.05
N THR A 42 -8.55 -9.28 -2.75
CA THR A 42 -9.14 -8.46 -1.70
C THR A 42 -8.04 -8.02 -0.73
N VAL A 43 -7.90 -6.72 -0.55
CA VAL A 43 -7.05 -6.11 0.48
C VAL A 43 -7.88 -5.93 1.75
N PHE A 44 -7.32 -6.33 2.89
CA PHE A 44 -7.90 -6.18 4.21
C PHE A 44 -7.12 -5.11 4.97
N LEU A 45 -7.75 -3.95 5.17
CA LEU A 45 -7.15 -2.80 5.84
C LEU A 45 -7.83 -2.60 7.20
N GLN A 46 -7.05 -2.57 8.28
CA GLN A 46 -7.53 -2.11 9.56
C GLN A 46 -7.37 -0.58 9.63
N VAL A 47 -8.47 0.16 9.65
CA VAL A 47 -8.49 1.63 9.59
C VAL A 47 -7.91 2.23 10.88
N GLY A 48 -7.05 3.23 10.72
CA GLY A 48 -6.48 3.99 11.83
C GLY A 48 -7.56 4.76 12.60
N GLY A 49 -7.44 4.84 13.92
CA GLY A 49 -8.37 5.56 14.79
C GLY A 49 -9.64 4.76 15.17
N THR A 50 -10.26 4.03 14.23
CA THR A 50 -11.46 3.22 14.53
C THR A 50 -11.15 1.75 14.80
N GLY A 51 -10.07 1.22 14.23
CA GLY A 51 -9.74 -0.20 14.30
C GLY A 51 -10.65 -1.11 13.45
N GLU A 52 -11.58 -0.53 12.69
CA GLU A 52 -12.50 -1.26 11.81
C GLU A 52 -11.74 -1.94 10.67
N LEU A 53 -12.11 -3.19 10.35
CA LEU A 53 -11.54 -3.93 9.24
C LEU A 53 -12.37 -3.72 7.97
N ILE A 54 -11.85 -2.92 7.05
CA ILE A 54 -12.46 -2.74 5.72
C ILE A 54 -11.87 -3.72 4.72
N LYS A 55 -12.69 -4.07 3.72
CA LYS A 55 -12.32 -4.97 2.61
C LYS A 55 -12.47 -4.22 1.30
N LYS A 56 -11.43 -4.23 0.48
CA LYS A 56 -11.44 -3.58 -0.84
C LYS A 56 -10.95 -4.54 -1.90
N LYS A 57 -11.72 -4.69 -2.98
CA LYS A 57 -11.27 -5.46 -4.14
C LYS A 57 -10.20 -4.68 -4.90
N LEU A 58 -9.25 -5.38 -5.50
CA LEU A 58 -8.10 -4.75 -6.15
C LEU A 58 -8.51 -3.78 -7.28
N TRP A 59 -9.58 -4.11 -8.01
CA TRP A 59 -10.16 -3.25 -9.05
C TRP A 59 -10.89 -2.01 -8.50
N GLN A 60 -11.22 -1.99 -7.20
CA GLN A 60 -11.76 -0.80 -6.53
C GLN A 60 -10.66 0.10 -5.97
N ILE A 61 -9.39 -0.32 -6.04
CA ILE A 61 -8.25 0.43 -5.51
C ILE A 61 -7.49 1.08 -6.66
N ARG A 62 -7.52 2.42 -6.69
CA ARG A 62 -6.74 3.23 -7.63
C ARG A 62 -5.25 3.14 -7.32
N ARG A 63 -4.89 3.35 -6.05
CA ARG A 63 -3.51 3.33 -5.57
C ARG A 63 -3.45 2.79 -4.16
N MET A 64 -2.36 2.12 -3.82
CA MET A 64 -2.04 1.69 -2.47
C MET A 64 -0.61 2.10 -2.12
N GLU A 65 -0.40 2.49 -0.88
CA GLU A 65 0.92 2.75 -0.31
C GLU A 65 1.09 1.88 0.92
N ILE A 66 2.18 1.12 0.94
CA ILE A 66 2.55 0.28 2.07
C ILE A 66 3.78 0.89 2.72
N ALA A 67 3.69 1.17 4.01
CA ALA A 67 4.76 1.74 4.79
C ALA A 67 6.01 0.84 4.72
N GLY A 68 7.18 1.48 4.52
CA GLY A 68 8.44 0.75 4.36
C GLY A 68 8.53 -0.13 3.10
N ASN A 69 7.69 0.12 2.08
CA ASN A 69 7.77 -0.56 0.79
C ASN A 69 7.97 0.41 -0.38
N GLY A 70 9.07 1.15 -0.37
CA GLY A 70 9.35 2.21 -1.36
C GLY A 70 9.26 1.75 -2.83
N ALA A 71 9.77 0.56 -3.17
CA ALA A 71 9.69 0.04 -4.53
C ALA A 71 8.25 -0.26 -4.97
N PHE A 72 7.41 -0.77 -4.06
CA PHE A 72 5.99 -0.99 -4.33
C PHE A 72 5.25 0.34 -4.49
N ASN A 73 5.49 1.29 -3.58
CA ASN A 73 4.83 2.59 -3.62
C ASN A 73 5.20 3.36 -4.91
N GLN A 74 6.47 3.27 -5.33
CA GLN A 74 6.91 3.79 -6.63
C GLN A 74 6.18 3.12 -7.80
N ALA A 75 6.00 1.80 -7.75
CA ALA A 75 5.27 1.07 -8.80
C ALA A 75 3.80 1.51 -8.90
N GLU A 76 3.13 1.68 -7.76
CA GLU A 76 1.75 2.14 -7.69
C GLU A 76 1.59 3.58 -8.22
N GLN A 77 2.53 4.48 -7.91
CA GLN A 77 2.54 5.84 -8.47
C GLN A 77 2.77 5.85 -9.98
N LEU A 78 3.67 4.99 -10.50
CA LEU A 78 3.92 4.86 -11.93
C LEU A 78 2.70 4.27 -12.67
N LEU A 79 2.03 3.29 -12.04
CA LEU A 79 0.81 2.69 -12.56
C LEU A 79 -0.32 3.75 -12.67
N GLU A 80 -0.53 4.56 -11.63
CA GLU A 80 -1.51 5.66 -11.64
C GLU A 80 -1.21 6.67 -12.77
N LYS A 81 0.07 6.94 -13.03
CA LYS A 81 0.54 7.81 -14.12
C LYS A 81 0.56 7.13 -15.50
N LYS A 82 0.03 5.90 -15.62
CA LYS A 82 0.02 5.08 -16.85
C LYS A 82 1.41 4.79 -17.44
N LYS A 83 2.47 4.90 -16.65
CA LYS A 83 3.85 4.55 -17.02
C LYS A 83 4.08 3.05 -16.80
N PHE A 84 3.40 2.23 -17.60
CA PHE A 84 3.25 0.80 -17.30
C PHE A 84 4.57 0.03 -17.34
N THR A 85 5.47 0.35 -18.28
CA THR A 85 6.76 -0.35 -18.38
C THR A 85 7.62 -0.09 -17.15
N GLU A 86 7.70 1.14 -16.69
CA GLU A 86 8.45 1.53 -15.48
C GLU A 86 7.78 1.00 -14.20
N ALA A 87 6.44 0.96 -14.17
CA ALA A 87 5.69 0.34 -13.08
C ALA A 87 6.02 -1.15 -12.95
N ILE A 88 6.06 -1.91 -14.05
CA ILE A 88 6.43 -3.34 -14.06
C ILE A 88 7.84 -3.54 -13.48
N VAL A 89 8.83 -2.74 -13.90
CA VAL A 89 10.19 -2.81 -13.37
C VAL A 89 10.23 -2.54 -11.86
N SER A 90 9.41 -1.61 -11.39
CA SER A 90 9.33 -1.26 -9.96
C SER A 90 8.64 -2.36 -9.16
N TYR A 91 7.60 -3.00 -9.71
CA TYR A 91 7.01 -4.20 -9.12
C TYR A 91 7.99 -5.37 -9.08
N ASP A 92 8.81 -5.58 -10.11
CA ASP A 92 9.86 -6.61 -10.10
C ASP A 92 10.87 -6.37 -8.95
N LYS A 93 11.26 -5.10 -8.72
CA LYS A 93 12.11 -4.72 -7.58
C LYS A 93 11.40 -4.98 -6.24
N ALA A 94 10.13 -4.59 -6.13
CA ALA A 94 9.33 -4.81 -4.92
C ALA A 94 9.16 -6.30 -4.60
N HIS A 95 8.88 -7.12 -5.61
CA HIS A 95 8.71 -8.56 -5.46
C HIS A 95 10.00 -9.23 -4.95
N ARG A 96 11.17 -8.84 -5.49
CA ARG A 96 12.47 -9.31 -5.00
C ARG A 96 12.75 -8.87 -3.56
N ALA A 97 12.43 -7.63 -3.21
CA ALA A 97 12.61 -7.10 -1.85
C ALA A 97 11.63 -7.69 -0.83
N ALA A 98 10.47 -8.17 -1.27
CA ALA A 98 9.46 -8.79 -0.42
C ALA A 98 9.85 -10.20 0.07
N ARG A 99 11.05 -10.72 -0.26
CA ARG A 99 11.50 -12.08 0.09
C ARG A 99 11.32 -12.43 1.57
N THR A 100 11.59 -11.49 2.47
CA THR A 100 11.48 -11.63 3.93
C THR A 100 10.19 -11.08 4.52
N LYS A 101 9.30 -10.53 3.68
CA LYS A 101 8.00 -10.00 4.09
C LYS A 101 6.94 -11.11 4.13
N ALA A 102 5.80 -10.81 4.74
CA ALA A 102 4.65 -11.72 4.81
C ALA A 102 4.24 -12.22 3.40
N ALA A 103 3.85 -13.48 3.30
CA ALA A 103 3.54 -14.14 2.02
C ALA A 103 2.49 -13.37 1.19
N TRP A 104 1.47 -12.83 1.87
CA TRP A 104 0.41 -12.05 1.22
C TRP A 104 0.92 -10.80 0.49
N ILE A 105 2.02 -10.19 0.95
CA ILE A 105 2.62 -9.03 0.28
C ILE A 105 3.16 -9.43 -1.10
N LYS A 106 3.80 -10.61 -1.19
CA LYS A 106 4.31 -11.11 -2.48
C LYS A 106 3.17 -11.36 -3.45
N THR A 107 2.11 -12.03 -3.00
CA THR A 107 0.92 -12.30 -3.82
C THR A 107 0.28 -11.00 -4.31
N MET A 108 0.10 -10.04 -3.42
CA MET A 108 -0.45 -8.72 -3.75
C MET A 108 0.40 -7.99 -4.81
N ILE A 109 1.72 -7.98 -4.65
CA ILE A 109 2.65 -7.38 -5.62
C ILE A 109 2.54 -8.07 -6.97
N ARG A 110 2.50 -9.41 -7.00
CA ARG A 110 2.38 -10.20 -8.22
C ARG A 110 1.08 -9.85 -8.96
N ASP A 111 -0.04 -9.80 -8.26
CA ASP A 111 -1.34 -9.53 -8.87
C ASP A 111 -1.47 -8.08 -9.37
N ARG A 112 -0.88 -7.12 -8.64
CA ARG A 112 -0.76 -5.73 -9.13
C ARG A 112 0.13 -5.62 -10.37
N ARG A 113 1.24 -6.35 -10.40
CA ARG A 113 2.12 -6.43 -11.56
C ARG A 113 1.43 -7.06 -12.76
N TYR A 114 0.62 -8.10 -12.55
CA TYR A 114 -0.22 -8.68 -13.61
C TYR A 114 -1.13 -7.62 -14.23
N GLY A 115 -1.82 -6.81 -13.40
CA GLY A 115 -2.63 -5.69 -13.89
C GLY A 115 -1.83 -4.69 -14.73
N ALA A 116 -0.60 -4.36 -14.32
CA ALA A 116 0.30 -3.49 -15.08
C ALA A 116 0.75 -4.10 -16.42
N LEU A 117 1.02 -5.41 -16.47
CA LEU A 117 1.37 -6.13 -17.70
C LEU A 117 0.21 -6.13 -18.70
N VAL A 118 -1.00 -6.40 -18.22
CA VAL A 118 -2.21 -6.36 -19.03
C VAL A 118 -2.43 -4.95 -19.59
N ALA A 119 -2.34 -3.92 -18.75
CA ALA A 119 -2.48 -2.53 -19.18
C ALA A 119 -1.39 -2.09 -20.19
N ALA A 120 -0.21 -2.70 -20.14
CA ALA A 120 0.88 -2.48 -21.11
C ALA A 120 0.71 -3.26 -22.43
N GLY A 121 -0.35 -4.06 -22.59
CA GLY A 121 -0.53 -4.95 -23.74
C GLY A 121 0.40 -6.18 -23.74
N LYS A 122 1.11 -6.46 -22.64
CA LYS A 122 2.06 -7.57 -22.51
C LYS A 122 1.35 -8.86 -22.06
N ILE A 123 0.27 -9.23 -22.75
CA ILE A 123 -0.65 -10.31 -22.35
C ILE A 123 0.07 -11.66 -22.23
N LYS A 124 0.92 -12.02 -23.20
CA LYS A 124 1.68 -13.28 -23.16
C LYS A 124 2.47 -13.41 -21.86
N ARG A 125 3.24 -12.39 -21.50
CA ARG A 125 4.03 -12.37 -20.27
C ARG A 125 3.13 -12.38 -19.02
N ALA A 126 2.00 -11.68 -19.04
CA ALA A 126 1.04 -11.69 -17.94
C ALA A 126 0.50 -13.11 -17.67
N VAL A 127 0.19 -13.87 -18.73
CA VAL A 127 -0.29 -15.26 -18.62
C VAL A 127 0.81 -16.19 -18.13
N GLU A 128 2.03 -16.07 -18.68
CA GLU A 128 3.19 -16.84 -18.21
C GLU A 128 3.43 -16.63 -16.71
N ASP A 129 3.48 -15.39 -16.24
CA ASP A 129 3.65 -15.06 -14.83
C ASP A 129 2.48 -15.51 -13.93
N TRP A 130 1.29 -15.75 -14.49
CA TRP A 130 0.11 -16.22 -13.73
C TRP A 130 0.13 -17.72 -13.49
N LEU A 131 0.74 -18.48 -14.41
CA LEU A 131 0.80 -19.93 -14.37
C LEU A 131 1.97 -20.47 -13.52
N GLU A 132 2.93 -19.60 -13.17
CA GLU A 132 4.04 -19.88 -12.25
C GLU A 132 3.69 -19.63 -10.77
#